data_AF-A0A957DDK5-F1
#
_entry.id   AF-A0A957DDK5-F1
#
_cell.length_a   1.000
_cell.length_b   1.000
_cell.length_c   1.000
_cell.angle_alpha   90.00
_cell.angle_beta   90.00
_cell.angle_gamma   90.00
#
_symmetry.space_group_name_H-M   'P 1'
#
loop_
_entity.id
_entity.type
_entity.pdbx_description
1 polymer ?
#
loop_
_entity_poly.entity_id
_entity_poly.type
_entity_poly.pdbx_seq_one_letter_code
_entity_poly.pdbx_strand_id
1 'polypeptide(L)'
;MDAGIHAPIPTQPIHTEVTLPPKPRRSLVALLLVLFLLTACLGGRNKPVLGDATLLAGAATLTCSQACADQGQCGDSPDRGQVVLLHTSSPATQNHDLAVPVSTGVDIMQSAPLAALRLSNLEEVQVMFYFVNIPDRQTQAWVPGWCIQGTAAPEPTPAP
;
A
#
# COMPACT_ATOMS: atom_id res chain seq x y z
N MET A 1 -31.19 68.53 -38.51
CA MET A 1 -31.06 69.48 -37.39
C MET A 1 -32.38 69.44 -36.68
N ASP A 2 -32.49 68.60 -35.65
CA ASP A 2 -33.65 68.63 -34.76
C ASP A 2 -33.19 68.22 -33.37
N ALA A 3 -33.50 69.11 -32.43
CA ALA A 3 -33.19 69.02 -31.02
C ALA A 3 -34.33 68.28 -30.31
N GLY A 4 -33.99 67.21 -29.59
CA GLY A 4 -34.95 66.45 -28.78
C GLY A 4 -34.49 66.39 -27.33
N ILE A 5 -35.08 67.23 -26.50
CA ILE A 5 -34.94 67.32 -25.04
C ILE A 5 -35.52 66.04 -24.40
N HIS A 6 -34.75 65.35 -23.57
CA HIS A 6 -35.29 64.37 -22.61
C HIS A 6 -34.73 64.63 -21.20
N ALA A 7 -35.67 64.82 -20.27
CA ALA A 7 -35.45 65.14 -18.86
C ALA A 7 -34.91 63.94 -18.05
N PRO A 8 -34.26 64.19 -16.89
CA PRO A 8 -33.74 63.12 -16.02
C PRO A 8 -34.85 62.43 -15.19
N ILE A 9 -34.76 61.10 -15.09
CA ILE A 9 -35.62 60.24 -14.26
C ILE A 9 -35.05 60.15 -12.83
N PRO A 10 -35.86 60.33 -11.77
CA PRO A 10 -35.41 60.24 -10.40
C PRO A 10 -35.16 58.79 -9.94
N THR A 11 -34.03 58.58 -9.27
CA THR A 11 -33.58 57.32 -8.67
C THR A 11 -34.22 57.14 -7.28
N GLN A 12 -34.85 55.99 -7.03
CA GLN A 12 -35.28 55.58 -5.70
C GLN A 12 -34.41 54.42 -5.21
N PRO A 13 -33.89 54.45 -3.96
CA PRO A 13 -33.15 53.33 -3.38
C PRO A 13 -34.11 52.23 -2.89
N ILE A 14 -33.98 51.03 -3.44
CA ILE A 14 -34.65 49.84 -2.93
C ILE A 14 -33.84 49.34 -1.72
N HIS A 15 -34.38 49.56 -0.52
CA HIS A 15 -33.91 48.91 0.69
C HIS A 15 -34.48 47.49 0.75
N THR A 16 -33.65 46.50 0.44
CA THR A 16 -33.99 45.08 0.64
C THR A 16 -33.45 44.64 2.00
N GLU A 17 -34.32 44.65 3.01
CA GLU A 17 -34.02 44.10 4.33
C GLU A 17 -34.00 42.56 4.24
N VAL A 18 -32.80 41.98 4.17
CA VAL A 18 -32.61 40.52 4.17
C VAL A 18 -32.80 40.01 5.60
N THR A 19 -34.02 39.58 5.91
CA THR A 19 -34.34 38.88 7.15
C THR A 19 -33.83 37.44 7.06
N LEU A 20 -32.74 37.11 7.76
CA LEU A 20 -32.25 35.73 7.86
C LEU A 20 -33.14 34.90 8.81
N PRO A 21 -33.55 33.68 8.41
CA PRO A 21 -34.35 32.80 9.27
C PRO A 21 -33.50 32.21 10.42
N PRO A 22 -34.13 31.88 11.57
CA PRO A 22 -33.44 31.34 12.74
C PRO A 22 -32.80 29.97 12.45
N LYS A 23 -31.52 29.89 12.83
CA LYS A 23 -30.60 28.75 12.67
C LYS A 23 -31.15 27.47 13.33
N PRO A 24 -31.48 26.41 12.56
CA PRO A 24 -31.94 25.16 13.14
C PRO A 24 -30.79 24.41 13.82
N ARG A 25 -30.97 24.15 15.13
CA ARG A 25 -30.09 23.32 15.99
C ARG A 25 -29.87 21.87 15.50
N ARG A 26 -30.48 21.48 14.37
CA ARG A 26 -30.25 20.19 13.68
C ARG A 26 -28.89 20.12 12.97
N SER A 27 -28.22 21.25 12.78
CA SER A 27 -26.90 21.31 12.13
C SER A 27 -25.78 20.68 12.97
N LEU A 28 -25.88 20.70 14.31
CA LEU A 28 -24.81 20.20 15.16
C LEU A 28 -24.70 18.66 15.14
N VAL A 29 -25.84 17.96 15.12
CA VAL A 29 -25.86 16.49 15.11
C VAL A 29 -25.36 15.95 13.77
N ALA A 30 -25.79 16.55 12.66
CA ALA A 30 -25.29 16.18 11.33
C ALA A 30 -23.78 16.45 11.20
N LEU A 31 -23.28 17.57 11.74
CA LEU A 31 -21.86 17.88 11.73
C LEU A 31 -21.05 16.92 12.60
N LEU A 32 -21.55 16.55 13.78
CA LEU A 32 -20.90 15.55 14.66
C LEU A 32 -20.86 14.16 14.01
N LEU A 33 -21.94 13.76 13.33
CA LEU A 33 -22.02 12.47 12.63
C LEU A 33 -21.05 12.42 11.44
N VAL A 34 -20.92 13.51 10.69
CA VAL A 34 -19.92 13.67 9.62
C VAL A 34 -18.50 13.65 10.18
N LEU A 35 -18.23 14.34 11.29
CA LEU A 35 -16.93 14.29 11.97
C LEU A 35 -16.57 12.88 12.45
N PHE A 36 -17.54 12.14 12.99
CA PHE A 36 -17.33 10.75 13.44
C PHE A 36 -17.00 9.81 12.27
N LEU A 37 -17.70 9.97 11.14
CA LEU A 37 -17.42 9.24 9.90
C LEU A 37 -16.04 9.59 9.33
N LEU A 38 -15.62 10.86 9.40
CA LEU A 38 -14.29 11.29 8.96
C LEU A 38 -13.18 10.75 9.88
N THR A 39 -13.40 10.64 11.19
CA THR A 39 -12.43 10.02 12.11
C THR A 39 -12.29 8.51 11.92
N ALA A 40 -13.34 7.82 11.48
CA ALA A 40 -13.27 6.40 11.15
C ALA A 40 -12.39 6.13 9.92
N CYS A 41 -12.24 7.10 9.01
CA CYS A 41 -11.35 7.00 7.85
C CYS A 41 -9.90 7.45 8.14
N LEU A 42 -9.67 8.29 9.16
CA LEU A 42 -8.34 8.82 9.50
C LEU A 42 -7.58 8.02 10.58
N GLY A 43 -8.22 7.01 11.18
CA GLY A 43 -7.64 6.19 12.26
C GLY A 43 -6.85 4.96 11.81
N GLY A 44 -6.79 4.68 10.51
CA GLY A 44 -5.97 3.62 9.95
C GLY A 44 -4.51 4.06 9.85
N ARG A 45 -3.82 4.21 10.99
CA ARG A 45 -2.36 4.17 11.00
C ARG A 45 -1.94 2.77 10.57
N ASN A 46 -1.94 2.53 9.27
CA ASN A 46 -1.12 1.50 8.67
C ASN A 46 0.30 1.84 9.08
N LYS A 47 0.79 1.20 10.16
CA LYS A 47 2.22 1.03 10.31
C LYS A 47 2.68 0.49 8.96
N PRO A 48 3.74 1.05 8.35
CA PRO A 48 4.25 0.44 7.13
C PRO A 48 4.44 -1.04 7.46
N VAL A 49 3.75 -1.91 6.71
CA VAL A 49 4.15 -3.30 6.62
C VAL A 49 5.43 -3.27 5.78
N LEU A 50 6.50 -2.74 6.40
CA LEU A 50 7.87 -2.92 5.99
C LEU A 50 8.03 -4.43 5.88
N GLY A 51 8.29 -4.92 4.67
CA GLY A 51 8.48 -6.35 4.44
C GLY A 51 9.48 -6.84 5.42
N ASP A 52 9.00 -7.73 6.30
CA ASP A 52 9.56 -8.01 7.62
C ASP A 52 11.07 -7.79 7.57
N ALA A 53 11.55 -6.70 8.18
CA ALA A 53 12.98 -6.39 8.26
C ALA A 53 13.75 -7.41 9.13
N THR A 54 13.12 -8.54 9.40
CA THR A 54 13.59 -9.67 10.16
C THR A 54 14.60 -10.41 9.31
N LEU A 55 15.84 -10.46 9.77
CA LEU A 55 16.81 -11.35 9.16
C LEU A 55 16.34 -12.80 9.38
N LEU A 56 16.13 -13.55 8.31
CA LEU A 56 15.78 -14.98 8.35
C LEU A 56 16.97 -15.80 7.89
N ALA A 57 17.11 -17.02 8.41
CA ALA A 57 18.15 -17.94 8.00
C ALA A 57 17.66 -19.40 8.02
N GLY A 58 18.29 -20.24 7.21
CA GLY A 58 17.99 -21.68 7.13
C GLY A 58 16.72 -21.97 6.35
N ALA A 59 15.97 -22.97 6.82
CA ALA A 59 14.74 -23.41 6.18
C ALA A 59 13.60 -22.39 6.37
N ALA A 60 12.83 -22.20 5.31
CA ALA A 60 11.69 -21.31 5.29
C ALA A 60 10.58 -21.87 4.37
N THR A 61 9.46 -21.18 4.29
CA THR A 61 8.30 -21.57 3.49
C THR A 61 7.74 -20.36 2.76
N LEU A 62 7.42 -20.53 1.48
CA LEU A 62 6.77 -19.49 0.68
C LEU A 62 5.32 -19.32 1.13
N THR A 63 4.90 -18.07 1.31
CA THR A 63 3.55 -17.74 1.76
C THR A 63 2.97 -16.61 0.95
N CYS A 64 1.70 -16.72 0.57
CA CYS A 64 0.94 -15.59 0.06
C CYS A 64 0.18 -14.91 1.21
N SER A 65 0.93 -14.22 2.06
CA SER A 65 0.34 -13.35 3.08
C SER A 65 -0.42 -12.18 2.42
N GLN A 66 -1.30 -11.51 3.18
CA GLN A 66 -1.95 -10.29 2.67
C GLN A 66 -0.91 -9.24 2.23
N ALA A 67 0.19 -9.10 2.97
CA ALA A 67 1.26 -8.18 2.63
C ALA A 67 1.96 -8.55 1.31
N CYS A 68 2.17 -9.84 1.06
CA CYS A 68 2.70 -10.34 -0.21
C CYS A 68 1.74 -10.02 -1.38
N ALA A 69 0.45 -10.31 -1.18
CA ALA A 69 -0.60 -10.05 -2.16
C ALA A 69 -0.77 -8.56 -2.48
N ASP A 70 -0.72 -7.69 -1.45
CA ASP A 70 -0.83 -6.23 -1.60
C ASP A 70 0.32 -5.63 -2.42
N GLN A 71 1.46 -6.33 -2.50
CA GLN A 71 2.59 -5.95 -3.36
C GLN A 71 2.54 -6.63 -4.74
N GLY A 72 1.46 -7.32 -5.08
CA GLY A 72 1.30 -8.02 -6.37
C GLY A 72 2.22 -9.23 -6.55
N GLN A 73 2.72 -9.81 -5.45
CA GLN A 73 3.69 -10.91 -5.48
C GLN A 73 3.03 -12.30 -5.44
N CYS A 74 1.71 -12.35 -5.56
CA CYS A 74 0.95 -13.59 -5.63
C CYS A 74 0.07 -13.63 -6.88
N GLY A 75 -0.28 -14.83 -7.29
CA GLY A 75 -1.33 -15.06 -8.28
C GLY A 75 -1.95 -16.43 -8.15
N ASP A 76 -2.89 -16.73 -9.05
CA ASP A 76 -3.50 -18.04 -9.18
C ASP A 76 -3.01 -18.73 -10.46
N SER A 77 -2.69 -20.02 -10.34
CA SER A 77 -2.29 -20.88 -11.45
C SER A 77 -3.32 -22.02 -11.58
N PRO A 78 -3.88 -22.26 -12.77
CA PRO A 78 -4.89 -23.31 -12.98
C PRO A 78 -4.45 -24.70 -12.50
N ASP A 79 -3.16 -25.01 -12.64
CA ASP A 79 -2.62 -26.34 -12.32
C ASP A 79 -2.03 -26.44 -10.90
N ARG A 80 -1.73 -25.30 -10.27
CA ARG A 80 -0.95 -25.22 -9.03
C ARG A 80 -1.66 -24.52 -7.87
N GLY A 81 -2.84 -23.97 -8.12
CA GLY A 81 -3.54 -23.12 -7.16
C GLY A 81 -2.80 -21.80 -6.94
N GLN A 82 -2.82 -21.31 -5.70
CA GLN A 82 -2.15 -20.06 -5.34
C GLN A 82 -0.63 -20.21 -5.43
N VAL A 83 0.02 -19.22 -6.04
CA VAL A 83 1.47 -19.18 -6.25
C VAL A 83 2.06 -17.86 -5.77
N VAL A 84 3.32 -17.91 -5.37
CA VAL A 84 4.20 -16.75 -5.20
C VAL A 84 4.98 -16.52 -6.49
N LEU A 85 5.04 -15.27 -6.91
CA LEU A 85 5.76 -14.82 -8.11
C LEU A 85 7.17 -14.37 -7.71
N LEU A 86 8.17 -14.97 -8.34
CA LEU A 86 9.58 -14.82 -8.01
C LEU A 86 10.39 -14.41 -9.24
N HIS A 87 11.64 -14.00 -9.01
CA HIS A 87 12.58 -13.70 -10.09
C HIS A 87 13.89 -14.47 -9.88
N THR A 88 14.35 -15.20 -10.91
CA THR A 88 15.51 -16.10 -10.76
C THR A 88 16.85 -15.37 -10.66
N SER A 89 17.05 -14.31 -11.44
CA SER A 89 18.36 -13.65 -11.55
C SER A 89 18.57 -12.41 -10.66
N SER A 90 17.51 -11.70 -10.27
CA SER A 90 17.62 -10.46 -9.50
C SER A 90 16.51 -10.28 -8.47
N PRO A 91 16.75 -9.49 -7.41
CA PRO A 91 15.72 -8.99 -6.51
C PRO A 91 14.74 -8.12 -7.30
N ALA A 92 13.49 -8.55 -7.41
CA ALA A 92 12.48 -7.84 -8.18
C ALA A 92 11.09 -7.96 -7.56
N THR A 93 10.31 -6.88 -7.65
CA THR A 93 8.86 -6.86 -7.33
C THR A 93 7.99 -6.88 -8.59
N GLN A 94 8.60 -7.06 -9.77
CA GLN A 94 7.98 -7.00 -11.09
C GLN A 94 8.68 -7.93 -12.05
N ASN A 95 8.09 -8.15 -13.23
CA ASN A 95 8.66 -8.94 -14.33
C ASN A 95 9.11 -10.35 -13.89
N HIS A 96 8.29 -10.98 -13.05
CA HIS A 96 8.55 -12.32 -12.53
C HIS A 96 8.68 -13.36 -13.65
N ASP A 97 9.69 -14.21 -13.54
CA ASP A 97 9.98 -15.29 -14.48
C ASP A 97 9.72 -16.68 -13.89
N LEU A 98 9.34 -16.74 -12.61
CA LEU A 98 9.09 -17.99 -11.89
C LEU A 98 7.84 -17.87 -11.02
N ALA A 99 6.99 -18.90 -11.07
CA ALA A 99 5.81 -19.02 -10.22
C ALA A 99 5.86 -20.33 -9.42
N VAL A 100 5.82 -20.23 -8.10
CA VAL A 100 6.02 -21.35 -7.17
C VAL A 100 4.81 -21.47 -6.25
N PRO A 101 4.23 -22.67 -6.04
CA PRO A 101 3.13 -22.87 -5.12
C PRO A 101 3.40 -22.27 -3.75
N VAL A 102 2.34 -21.76 -3.12
CA VAL A 102 2.40 -21.47 -1.69
C VAL A 102 2.69 -22.74 -0.90
N SER A 103 3.22 -22.58 0.31
CA SER A 103 3.65 -23.69 1.18
C SER A 103 4.83 -24.51 0.64
N THR A 104 5.47 -24.11 -0.46
CA THR A 104 6.75 -24.71 -0.90
C THR A 104 7.85 -24.37 0.11
N GLY A 105 8.53 -25.41 0.59
CA GLY A 105 9.72 -25.28 1.43
C GLY A 105 10.93 -24.81 0.62
N VAL A 106 11.73 -23.92 1.21
CA VAL A 106 12.92 -23.33 0.59
C VAL A 106 14.06 -23.21 1.60
N ASP A 107 15.29 -23.15 1.09
CA ASP A 107 16.47 -22.90 1.92
C ASP A 107 17.03 -21.51 1.61
N ILE A 108 17.14 -20.66 2.63
CA ILE A 108 17.70 -19.31 2.49
C ILE A 108 19.22 -19.39 2.36
N MET A 109 19.74 -18.95 1.22
CA MET A 109 21.18 -18.92 0.92
C MET A 109 21.80 -17.55 1.21
N GLN A 110 21.04 -16.49 0.96
CA GLN A 110 21.47 -15.11 1.17
C GLN A 110 20.27 -14.24 1.53
N SER A 111 20.52 -13.19 2.31
CA SER A 111 19.56 -12.13 2.61
C SER A 111 20.19 -10.77 2.36
N ALA A 112 19.45 -9.82 1.78
CA ALA A 112 19.92 -8.46 1.57
C ALA A 112 18.76 -7.45 1.63
N PRO A 113 18.90 -6.35 2.39
CA PRO A 113 17.95 -5.24 2.33
C PRO A 113 18.22 -4.44 1.06
N LEU A 114 17.27 -4.44 0.12
CA LEU A 114 17.39 -3.73 -1.14
C LEU A 114 16.21 -2.78 -1.40
N ALA A 115 16.53 -1.67 -2.05
CA ALA A 115 15.54 -0.74 -2.55
C ALA A 115 14.67 -1.42 -3.62
N ALA A 116 13.35 -1.30 -3.47
CA ALA A 116 12.37 -1.73 -4.43
C ALA A 116 11.32 -0.64 -4.63
N LEU A 117 10.75 -0.57 -5.83
CA LEU A 117 9.64 0.33 -6.11
C LEU A 117 8.33 -0.30 -5.67
N ARG A 118 7.56 0.42 -4.85
CA ARG A 118 6.18 0.08 -4.54
C ARG A 118 5.30 0.47 -5.72
N LEU A 119 4.63 -0.50 -6.33
CA LEU A 119 3.82 -0.28 -7.54
C LEU A 119 2.65 0.68 -7.34
N SER A 120 2.07 0.75 -6.14
CA SER A 120 0.87 1.56 -5.89
C SER A 120 1.13 3.07 -5.96
N ASN A 121 2.36 3.52 -5.67
CA ASN A 121 2.70 4.93 -5.56
C ASN A 121 4.10 5.29 -6.11
N LEU A 122 4.82 4.32 -6.69
CA LEU A 122 6.18 4.46 -7.22
C LEU A 122 7.21 4.95 -6.19
N GLU A 123 6.92 4.79 -4.91
CA GLU A 123 7.85 5.12 -3.83
C GLU A 123 8.93 4.04 -3.72
N GLU A 124 10.18 4.47 -3.54
CA GLU A 124 11.27 3.55 -3.22
C GLU A 124 11.16 3.14 -1.74
N VAL A 125 11.09 1.84 -1.50
CA VAL A 125 11.00 1.26 -0.17
C VAL A 125 12.13 0.26 0.03
N GLN A 126 12.69 0.24 1.23
CA GLN A 126 13.65 -0.81 1.60
C GLN A 126 12.90 -2.10 1.93
N VAL A 127 13.31 -3.20 1.29
CA VAL A 127 12.69 -4.52 1.40
C VAL A 127 13.77 -5.54 1.66
N MET A 128 13.57 -6.42 2.64
CA MET A 128 14.45 -7.57 2.78
C MET A 128 14.16 -8.57 1.67
N PHE A 129 15.17 -8.89 0.86
CA PHE A 129 15.10 -9.95 -0.13
C PHE A 129 15.92 -11.15 0.31
N TYR A 130 15.45 -12.34 -0.03
CA TYR A 130 16.12 -13.60 0.23
C TYR A 130 16.40 -14.32 -1.07
N PHE A 131 17.65 -14.68 -1.31
CA PHE A 131 17.99 -15.63 -2.36
C PHE A 131 17.85 -17.03 -1.78
N VAL A 132 16.98 -17.82 -2.39
CA VAL A 132 16.60 -19.14 -1.86
C VAL A 132 16.85 -20.23 -2.87
N ASN A 133 17.20 -21.42 -2.37
CA ASN A 133 17.14 -22.67 -3.12
C ASN A 133 15.74 -23.28 -2.99
N ILE A 134 15.21 -23.81 -4.09
CA ILE A 134 13.90 -24.47 -4.18
C ILE A 134 14.14 -25.94 -4.53
N PRO A 135 14.26 -26.84 -3.54
CA PRO A 135 14.74 -28.20 -3.76
C PRO A 135 13.94 -28.98 -4.79
N ASP A 136 12.60 -28.90 -4.70
CA ASP A 136 11.67 -29.64 -5.57
C ASP A 136 11.81 -29.28 -7.07
N ARG A 137 12.42 -28.12 -7.36
CA ARG A 137 12.56 -27.60 -8.72
C ARG A 137 14.01 -27.49 -9.18
N GLN A 138 14.98 -27.80 -8.30
CA GLN A 138 16.41 -27.64 -8.57
C GLN A 138 16.75 -26.26 -9.14
N THR A 139 16.11 -25.21 -8.59
CA THR A 139 16.28 -23.83 -9.05
C THR A 139 16.46 -22.90 -7.85
N GLN A 140 16.93 -21.68 -8.14
CA GLN A 140 17.13 -20.64 -7.15
C GLN A 140 16.43 -19.37 -7.61
N ALA A 141 15.94 -18.59 -6.65
CA ALA A 141 15.25 -17.35 -6.95
C ALA A 141 15.31 -16.36 -5.79
N TRP A 142 15.05 -15.10 -6.11
CA TRP A 142 14.86 -14.05 -5.14
C TRP A 142 13.39 -13.98 -4.70
N VAL A 143 13.21 -13.89 -3.39
CA VAL A 143 11.91 -13.80 -2.71
C VAL A 143 11.89 -12.53 -1.87
N PRO A 144 10.88 -11.64 -2.02
CA PRO A 144 10.71 -10.50 -1.14
C PRO A 144 10.17 -10.96 0.23
N GLY A 145 10.59 -10.27 1.30
CA GLY A 145 10.33 -10.71 2.67
C GLY A 145 8.87 -10.80 3.09
N TRP A 146 7.97 -10.12 2.38
CA TRP A 146 6.53 -10.28 2.60
C TRP A 146 5.99 -11.68 2.26
N CYS A 147 6.73 -12.43 1.42
CA CYS A 147 6.28 -13.66 0.78
C CYS A 147 6.95 -14.92 1.33
N ILE A 148 7.65 -14.81 2.45
CA ILE A 148 8.41 -15.90 3.05
C ILE A 148 8.22 -15.90 4.57
N GLN A 149 8.09 -17.08 5.14
CA GLN A 149 8.02 -17.29 6.58
C GLN A 149 9.11 -18.27 6.98
N GLY A 150 9.91 -17.92 7.99
CA GLY A 150 11.00 -18.76 8.48
C GLY A 150 11.37 -18.43 9.92
N THR A 151 12.43 -19.05 10.39
CA THR A 151 13.00 -18.73 11.70
C THR A 151 13.91 -17.51 11.59
N ALA A 152 13.79 -16.59 12.56
CA ALA A 152 14.71 -15.48 12.69
C ALA A 152 16.15 -16.00 12.79
N ALA A 153 17.07 -15.36 12.07
CA ALA A 153 18.48 -15.61 12.20
C ALA A 153 18.92 -15.32 13.65
N PRO A 154 19.80 -16.15 14.24
CA PRO A 154 20.35 -15.84 15.56
C PRO A 154 21.04 -14.49 15.52
N GLU A 155 20.79 -13.67 16.54
CA GLU A 155 21.42 -12.36 16.67
C GLU A 155 22.95 -12.54 16.72
N PRO A 156 23.73 -11.75 15.93
CA PRO A 156 25.18 -11.84 15.99
C PRO A 156 25.64 -11.56 17.42
N THR A 157 26.30 -12.53 18.04
CA THR A 157 26.90 -12.34 19.37
C THR A 157 27.99 -11.27 19.24
N PRO A 158 27.92 -10.16 20.01
CA PRO A 158 28.96 -9.14 19.94
C PRO A 158 30.32 -9.76 20.29
N ALA A 159 31.32 -9.49 19.47
CA ALA A 159 32.69 -9.92 19.74
C ALA A 159 33.18 -9.29 21.06
N PRO A 160 33.95 -10.03 21.87
CA PRO A 160 34.47 -9.54 23.15
C PRO A 160 35.44 -8.36 23.00
#